data_AF-A0A3M1WPA7-F1
#
_entry.id   AF-A0A3M1WPA7-F1
#
_cell.length_a   1.000
_cell.length_b   1.000
_cell.length_c   1.000
_cell.angle_alpha   90.00
_cell.angle_beta   90.00
_cell.angle_gamma   90.00
#
_symmetry.space_group_name_H-M   'P 1'
#
loop_
_entity.id
_entity.type
_entity.pdbx_description
1 polymer ?
#
loop_
_entity_poly.entity_id
_entity_poly.type
_entity_poly.pdbx_seq_one_letter_code
_entity_poly.pdbx_strand_id
1 'polypeptide(L)'
;MERVSVRPDLTYSNCPVPNALLLVLERFQGELERRGLRFSLLPPDQAEVHFTFAHPRYFRFGGEIPPLISEGVRAPGRTRLIGLTRCRTRQGFFVLPDSDIVEPADLKGKRIGLTPNAIQVLRRLEGISYETMRPWEQTQLALGTWEARALIHTLSKAGLAPADVEWIPVPNPWAAHAHQAARTSSSFAPQDLFPDAASPEGNAQVAALVERRVDAIFSFLPYAAELELRGTARLVLDLSQFPENDYVSTWTVSRQLVEEEPEVVQMVVQLAVEAGRWAMSHPDDVGAIHAENLGVSVEAVWRAFGPHFHEQLVPRLDPELIATLDRTQAFLLEHNLLPQAVELDEWIEPGFLQSAVRC
;
A
#
# COMPACT_ATOMS: atom_id res chain seq x y z
N MET A 1 -13.37 20.21 -41.15
CA MET A 1 -13.27 20.23 -39.68
C MET A 1 -13.31 18.79 -39.21
N GLU A 2 -12.14 18.16 -39.09
CA GLU A 2 -12.03 16.89 -38.37
C GLU A 2 -12.42 17.15 -36.92
N ARG A 3 -13.35 16.34 -36.41
CA ARG A 3 -13.58 16.27 -34.96
C ARG A 3 -12.26 15.81 -34.36
N VAL A 4 -11.56 16.69 -33.67
CA VAL A 4 -10.48 16.30 -32.76
C VAL A 4 -11.13 15.35 -31.75
N SER A 5 -10.94 14.06 -31.96
CA SER A 5 -11.28 13.04 -30.98
C SER A 5 -10.41 13.34 -29.77
N VAL A 6 -11.00 13.95 -28.75
CA VAL A 6 -10.34 14.13 -27.46
C VAL A 6 -10.13 12.73 -26.91
N ARG A 7 -8.89 12.22 -26.97
CA ARG A 7 -8.57 10.94 -26.33
C ARG A 7 -8.91 11.07 -24.84
N PRO A 8 -9.61 10.08 -24.25
CA PRO A 8 -9.93 10.11 -22.83
C PRO A 8 -8.63 10.09 -22.00
N ASP A 9 -8.66 10.80 -20.87
CA ASP A 9 -7.55 10.87 -19.94
C ASP A 9 -7.16 9.47 -19.42
N LEU A 10 -5.91 9.35 -18.98
CA LEU A 10 -5.46 8.21 -18.20
C LEU A 10 -6.01 8.35 -16.79
N THR A 11 -6.64 7.32 -16.25
CA THR A 11 -7.09 7.32 -14.86
C THR A 11 -5.99 6.76 -13.97
N TYR A 12 -5.83 7.30 -12.76
CA TYR A 12 -4.90 6.71 -11.80
C TYR A 12 -5.45 6.73 -10.38
N SER A 13 -4.85 5.92 -9.51
CA SER A 13 -4.94 6.13 -8.06
C SER A 13 -3.60 5.81 -7.41
N ASN A 14 -3.30 6.50 -6.33
CA ASN A 14 -2.08 6.31 -5.55
C ASN A 14 -2.41 5.70 -4.17
N CYS A 15 -1.55 4.82 -3.68
CA CYS A 15 -1.59 4.38 -2.28
C CYS A 15 -0.61 5.21 -1.42
N PRO A 16 -0.66 5.11 -0.09
CA PRO A 16 0.24 5.86 0.78
C PRO A 16 1.69 5.31 0.82
N VAL A 17 2.33 5.14 -0.34
CA VAL A 17 3.65 4.51 -0.51
C VAL A 17 4.59 5.37 -1.36
N PRO A 18 5.91 5.31 -1.15
CA PRO A 18 6.86 6.08 -1.94
C PRO A 18 6.91 5.55 -3.38
N ASN A 19 6.66 6.41 -4.37
CA ASN A 19 6.63 5.98 -5.77
C ASN A 19 6.89 7.09 -6.80
N ALA A 20 7.41 6.71 -7.97
CA ALA A 20 7.72 7.65 -9.04
C ALA A 20 6.49 8.17 -9.80
N LEU A 21 5.35 7.44 -9.82
CA LEU A 21 4.16 7.92 -10.52
C LEU A 21 3.63 9.20 -9.86
N LEU A 22 3.62 9.27 -8.52
CA LEU A 22 3.28 10.50 -7.80
C LEU A 22 4.19 11.66 -8.21
N LEU A 23 5.50 11.44 -8.33
CA LEU A 23 6.42 12.49 -8.76
C LEU A 23 6.12 12.96 -10.19
N VAL A 24 5.77 12.05 -11.10
CA VAL A 24 5.36 12.42 -12.46
C VAL A 24 4.15 13.35 -12.43
N LEU A 25 3.15 13.01 -11.60
CA LEU A 25 1.89 13.74 -11.49
C LEU A 25 2.04 15.11 -10.83
N GLU A 26 2.94 15.26 -9.86
CA GLU A 26 3.10 16.51 -9.10
C GLU A 26 4.21 17.42 -9.66
N ARG A 27 5.25 16.85 -10.28
CA ARG A 27 6.43 17.61 -10.71
C ARG A 27 6.63 17.70 -12.22
N PHE A 28 6.12 16.74 -12.99
CA PHE A 28 6.36 16.59 -14.44
C PHE A 28 5.09 16.83 -15.29
N GLN A 29 4.14 17.63 -14.79
CA GLN A 29 2.90 17.95 -15.52
C GLN A 29 3.17 18.59 -16.89
N GLY A 30 4.17 19.49 -16.98
CA GLY A 30 4.55 20.11 -18.25
C GLY A 30 5.11 19.09 -19.26
N GLU A 31 5.86 18.08 -18.80
CA GLU A 31 6.32 16.99 -19.64
C GLU A 31 5.18 16.07 -20.09
N LEU A 32 4.22 15.79 -19.21
CA LEU A 32 3.00 15.06 -19.56
C LEU A 32 2.25 15.78 -20.68
N GLU A 33 2.01 17.08 -20.52
CA GLU A 33 1.33 17.91 -21.53
C GLU A 33 2.09 17.95 -22.86
N ARG A 34 3.42 18.12 -22.84
CA ARG A 34 4.26 18.08 -24.05
C ARG A 34 4.20 16.74 -24.77
N ARG A 35 3.99 15.64 -24.05
CA ARG A 35 3.80 14.28 -24.60
C ARG A 35 2.33 13.97 -24.93
N GLY A 36 1.41 14.93 -24.76
CA GLY A 36 -0.02 14.75 -25.01
C GLY A 36 -0.72 13.82 -24.01
N LEU A 37 -0.12 13.63 -22.83
CA LEU A 37 -0.62 12.79 -21.75
C LEU A 37 -1.37 13.65 -20.72
N ARG A 38 -2.53 13.15 -20.27
CA ARG A 38 -3.30 13.75 -19.20
C ARG A 38 -3.77 12.67 -18.24
N PHE A 39 -3.65 12.94 -16.95
CA PHE A 39 -4.06 12.04 -15.89
C PHE A 39 -5.22 12.64 -15.10
N SER A 40 -6.19 11.79 -14.78
CA SER A 40 -7.28 12.10 -13.86
C SER A 40 -7.19 11.15 -12.67
N LEU A 41 -7.25 11.70 -11.45
CA LEU A 41 -7.38 10.89 -10.25
C LEU A 41 -8.70 10.10 -10.31
N LEU A 42 -8.69 8.88 -9.80
CA LEU A 42 -9.85 8.01 -9.74
C LEU A 42 -10.99 8.74 -9.03
N PRO A 43 -12.17 8.91 -9.67
CA PRO A 43 -13.32 9.51 -9.03
C PRO A 43 -13.79 8.67 -7.83
N PRO A 44 -14.16 9.28 -6.69
CA PRO A 44 -14.66 8.55 -5.52
C PRO A 44 -15.85 7.62 -5.83
N ASP A 45 -16.76 8.00 -6.73
CA ASP A 45 -17.91 7.19 -7.12
C ASP A 45 -17.54 5.91 -7.92
N GLN A 46 -16.29 5.82 -8.37
CA GLN A 46 -15.66 4.67 -9.05
C GLN A 46 -14.58 4.00 -8.17
N ALA A 47 -14.63 4.17 -6.85
CA ALA A 47 -13.68 3.61 -5.89
C ALA A 47 -13.38 2.11 -6.13
N GLU A 48 -14.36 1.33 -6.59
CA GLU A 48 -14.20 -0.09 -6.87
C GLU A 48 -13.09 -0.41 -7.88
N VAL A 49 -12.77 0.52 -8.79
CA VAL A 49 -11.68 0.35 -9.78
C VAL A 49 -10.34 0.18 -9.07
N HIS A 50 -10.14 0.77 -7.89
CA HIS A 50 -8.89 0.62 -7.12
C HIS A 50 -8.57 -0.83 -6.75
N PHE A 51 -9.60 -1.66 -6.57
CA PHE A 51 -9.46 -3.08 -6.22
C PHE A 51 -9.84 -4.04 -7.36
N THR A 52 -10.71 -3.61 -8.28
CA THR A 52 -11.16 -4.46 -9.40
C THR A 52 -10.30 -4.28 -10.64
N PHE A 53 -9.62 -3.15 -10.79
CA PHE A 53 -8.85 -2.74 -11.96
C PHE A 53 -9.69 -2.67 -13.25
N ALA A 54 -11.02 -2.63 -13.13
CA ALA A 54 -11.96 -2.72 -14.25
C ALA A 54 -12.11 -1.39 -15.00
N HIS A 55 -11.00 -0.86 -15.51
CA HIS A 55 -10.96 0.38 -16.28
C HIS A 55 -9.93 0.23 -17.41
N PRO A 56 -10.25 0.63 -18.67
CA PRO A 56 -9.40 0.32 -19.82
C PRO A 56 -8.07 1.08 -19.86
N ARG A 57 -8.03 2.28 -19.27
CA ARG A 57 -6.88 3.20 -19.29
C ARG A 57 -6.48 3.60 -17.87
N TYR A 58 -6.08 2.62 -17.05
CA TYR A 58 -5.86 2.82 -15.62
C TYR A 58 -4.45 2.43 -15.18
N PHE A 59 -3.83 3.29 -14.37
CA PHE A 59 -2.57 3.05 -13.68
C PHE A 59 -2.78 3.04 -12.16
N ARG A 60 -2.11 2.13 -11.46
CA ARG A 60 -2.05 2.15 -10.00
C ARG A 60 -0.64 1.87 -9.54
N PHE A 61 -0.10 2.72 -8.67
CA PHE A 61 1.13 2.44 -7.94
C PHE A 61 0.81 2.34 -6.46
N GLY A 62 0.90 1.13 -5.90
CA GLY A 62 0.48 0.92 -4.52
C GLY A 62 0.76 -0.47 -3.99
N GLY A 63 0.25 -0.76 -2.79
CA GLY A 63 0.43 -2.07 -2.15
C GLY A 63 0.01 -3.24 -3.04
N GLU A 64 0.70 -4.36 -2.88
CA GLU A 64 0.64 -5.52 -3.76
C GLU A 64 -0.57 -6.44 -3.53
N ILE A 65 -1.22 -6.36 -2.36
CA ILE A 65 -2.33 -7.28 -2.03
C ILE A 65 -3.52 -7.08 -2.99
N PRO A 66 -4.07 -5.87 -3.22
CA PRO A 66 -5.19 -5.71 -4.15
C PRO A 66 -4.97 -6.25 -5.57
N PRO A 67 -3.83 -5.97 -6.25
CA PRO A 67 -3.60 -6.55 -7.56
C PRO A 67 -3.38 -8.07 -7.51
N LEU A 68 -2.71 -8.62 -6.49
CA LEU A 68 -2.61 -10.08 -6.32
C LEU A 68 -3.98 -10.74 -6.17
N ILE A 69 -4.88 -10.18 -5.34
CA ILE A 69 -6.24 -10.72 -5.23
C ILE A 69 -7.01 -10.55 -6.55
N SER A 70 -6.84 -9.43 -7.27
CA SER A 70 -7.47 -9.26 -8.56
C SER A 70 -7.02 -10.31 -9.57
N GLU A 71 -5.71 -10.48 -9.76
CA GLU A 71 -5.14 -11.40 -10.74
C GLU A 71 -5.30 -12.87 -10.32
N GLY A 72 -5.18 -13.18 -9.02
CA GLY A 72 -5.19 -14.56 -8.51
C GLY A 72 -6.58 -15.11 -8.18
N VAL A 73 -7.59 -14.25 -7.98
CA VAL A 73 -8.94 -14.68 -7.56
C VAL A 73 -10.03 -14.25 -8.54
N ARG A 74 -9.99 -13.00 -9.03
CA ARG A 74 -11.16 -12.39 -9.68
C ARG A 74 -11.08 -12.33 -11.19
N ALA A 75 -9.97 -11.85 -11.71
CA ALA A 75 -9.80 -11.56 -13.13
C ALA A 75 -8.33 -11.64 -13.55
N PRO A 76 -7.80 -12.86 -13.66
CA PRO A 76 -6.48 -13.09 -14.23
C PRO A 76 -6.34 -12.42 -15.61
N GLY A 77 -5.22 -11.74 -15.81
CA GLY A 77 -4.89 -11.02 -17.04
C GLY A 77 -5.54 -9.64 -17.17
N ARG A 78 -6.16 -9.08 -16.14
CA ARG A 78 -6.77 -7.73 -16.24
C ARG A 78 -5.72 -6.63 -16.28
N THR A 79 -4.59 -6.84 -15.61
CA THR A 79 -3.49 -5.87 -15.52
C THR A 79 -2.17 -6.46 -16.00
N ARG A 80 -1.18 -5.59 -16.19
CA ARG A 80 0.23 -5.95 -16.34
C ARG A 80 1.05 -5.22 -15.27
N LEU A 81 2.04 -5.91 -14.72
CA LEU A 81 2.97 -5.36 -13.75
C LEU A 81 4.19 -4.77 -14.48
N ILE A 82 4.32 -3.45 -14.46
CA ILE A 82 5.37 -2.72 -15.22
C ILE A 82 6.53 -2.24 -14.35
N GLY A 83 6.42 -2.37 -13.03
CA GLY A 83 7.51 -2.03 -12.11
C GLY A 83 7.17 -2.26 -10.64
N LEU A 84 8.21 -2.34 -9.82
CA LEU A 84 8.13 -2.47 -8.37
C LEU A 84 8.98 -1.38 -7.70
N THR A 85 8.53 -0.91 -6.54
CA THR A 85 9.34 -0.12 -5.61
C THR A 85 9.31 -0.80 -4.25
N ARG A 86 10.48 -0.97 -3.63
CA ARG A 86 10.56 -1.52 -2.25
C ARG A 86 9.80 -0.61 -1.29
N CYS A 87 8.92 -1.18 -0.49
CA CYS A 87 8.27 -0.50 0.61
C CYS A 87 8.84 -1.05 1.92
N ARG A 88 9.95 -0.46 2.36
CA ARG A 88 10.46 -0.61 3.72
C ARG A 88 10.03 0.62 4.49
N THR A 89 9.16 0.42 5.48
CA THR A 89 8.60 1.50 6.25
C THR A 89 8.63 1.18 7.73
N ARG A 90 8.79 2.21 8.57
CA ARG A 90 8.48 2.17 10.01
C ARG A 90 7.15 1.47 10.21
N GLN A 91 7.16 0.35 10.94
CA GLN A 91 5.98 -0.49 11.14
C GLN A 91 6.13 -1.39 12.37
N GLY A 92 5.01 -1.73 13.00
CA GLY A 92 4.93 -2.70 14.09
C GLY A 92 3.83 -2.36 15.10
N PHE A 93 3.92 -2.96 16.29
CA PHE A 93 2.95 -2.73 17.36
C PHE A 93 3.36 -1.57 18.26
N PHE A 94 2.43 -0.65 18.46
CA PHE A 94 2.54 0.56 19.24
C PHE A 94 1.79 0.43 20.56
N VAL A 95 2.40 0.94 21.63
CA VAL A 95 1.85 0.99 22.99
C VAL A 95 1.85 2.43 23.50
N LEU A 96 1.09 2.72 24.56
CA LEU A 96 1.16 4.04 25.20
C LEU A 96 2.58 4.32 25.72
N PRO A 97 3.04 5.59 25.74
CA PRO A 97 4.38 5.94 26.20
C PRO A 97 4.70 5.43 27.61
N ASP A 98 3.70 5.41 28.50
CA ASP A 98 3.79 4.99 29.89
C ASP A 98 3.49 3.49 30.11
N SER A 99 3.31 2.71 29.05
CA SER A 99 3.10 1.26 29.13
C SER A 99 4.31 0.53 29.72
N ASP A 100 4.04 -0.56 30.45
CA ASP A 100 5.03 -1.51 30.96
C ASP A 100 5.62 -2.43 29.86
N ILE A 101 5.02 -2.46 28.67
CA ILE A 101 5.45 -3.30 27.53
C ILE A 101 6.66 -2.64 26.85
N VAL A 102 7.85 -3.21 27.02
CA VAL A 102 9.09 -2.65 26.45
C VAL A 102 9.67 -3.54 25.35
N GLU A 103 9.35 -4.83 25.34
CA GLU A 103 9.80 -5.78 24.33
C GLU A 103 8.71 -6.77 23.92
N PRO A 104 8.87 -7.52 22.81
CA PRO A 104 7.83 -8.45 22.35
C PRO A 104 7.40 -9.52 23.36
N ALA A 105 8.27 -9.90 24.31
CA ALA A 105 7.94 -10.88 25.35
C ALA A 105 6.85 -10.38 26.30
N ASP A 106 6.78 -9.07 26.55
CA ASP A 106 5.81 -8.44 27.44
C ASP A 106 4.39 -8.42 26.86
N LEU A 107 4.23 -8.74 25.57
CA LEU A 107 2.92 -8.84 24.92
C LEU A 107 2.13 -10.06 25.38
N LYS A 108 2.76 -11.05 26.02
CA LYS A 108 2.10 -12.27 26.49
C LYS A 108 0.92 -11.94 27.40
N GLY A 109 -0.27 -12.43 27.03
CA GLY A 109 -1.52 -12.22 27.74
C GLY A 109 -2.09 -10.81 27.65
N LYS A 110 -1.48 -9.91 26.85
CA LYS A 110 -1.98 -8.54 26.64
C LYS A 110 -3.07 -8.51 25.57
N ARG A 111 -3.87 -7.45 25.59
CA ARG A 111 -4.96 -7.17 24.65
C ARG A 111 -4.42 -6.44 23.43
N ILE A 112 -4.44 -7.09 22.28
CA ILE A 112 -3.93 -6.54 21.03
C ILE A 112 -5.11 -6.11 20.17
N GLY A 113 -5.19 -4.82 19.86
CA GLY A 113 -6.16 -4.28 18.90
C GLY A 113 -5.81 -4.72 17.49
N LEU A 114 -6.71 -5.45 16.84
CA LEU A 114 -6.58 -5.95 15.48
C LEU A 114 -7.86 -5.68 14.72
N THR A 115 -7.79 -5.42 13.41
CA THR A 115 -9.02 -5.38 12.61
C THR A 115 -9.75 -6.71 12.64
N PRO A 116 -11.10 -6.71 12.51
CA PRO A 116 -11.84 -7.93 12.26
C PRO A 116 -11.28 -8.73 11.07
N ASN A 117 -10.77 -8.04 10.05
CA ASN A 117 -10.15 -8.65 8.87
C ASN A 117 -8.86 -9.38 9.22
N ALA A 118 -7.95 -8.75 10.00
CA ALA A 118 -6.73 -9.41 10.48
C ALA A 118 -7.03 -10.64 11.33
N ILE A 119 -8.05 -10.58 12.18
CA ILE A 119 -8.51 -11.74 12.98
C ILE A 119 -8.97 -12.87 12.05
N GLN A 120 -9.69 -12.56 10.97
CA GLN A 120 -10.12 -13.58 10.00
C GLN A 120 -8.95 -14.18 9.22
N VAL A 121 -7.95 -13.37 8.87
CA VAL A 121 -6.69 -13.88 8.29
C VAL A 121 -5.99 -14.83 9.27
N LEU A 122 -5.84 -14.46 10.55
CA LEU A 122 -5.23 -15.31 11.58
C LEU A 122 -6.01 -16.63 11.79
N ARG A 123 -7.34 -16.59 11.64
CA ARG A 123 -8.21 -17.78 11.68
C ARG A 123 -8.26 -18.56 10.36
N ARG A 124 -7.47 -18.16 9.35
CA ARG A 124 -7.44 -18.78 8.02
C ARG A 124 -8.83 -18.90 7.39
N LEU A 125 -9.64 -17.84 7.54
CA LEU A 125 -10.99 -17.69 7.00
C LEU A 125 -12.02 -18.68 7.57
N GLU A 126 -11.77 -19.23 8.76
CA GLU A 126 -12.71 -20.14 9.42
C GLU A 126 -14.13 -19.56 9.53
N GLY A 127 -15.11 -20.26 8.95
CA GLY A 127 -16.51 -19.87 8.99
C GLY A 127 -16.91 -18.76 8.00
N ILE A 128 -16.03 -18.40 7.05
CA ILE A 128 -16.28 -17.37 6.05
C ILE A 128 -16.19 -17.92 4.62
N SER A 129 -17.16 -17.57 3.77
CA SER A 129 -17.14 -17.85 2.32
C SER A 129 -16.46 -16.72 1.55
N TYR A 130 -15.14 -16.69 1.58
CA TYR A 130 -14.31 -15.62 1.00
C TYR A 130 -14.46 -15.48 -0.52
N GLU A 131 -14.63 -16.60 -1.21
CA GLU A 131 -14.78 -16.71 -2.66
C GLU A 131 -16.07 -16.09 -3.20
N THR A 132 -17.09 -15.91 -2.36
CA THR A 132 -18.39 -15.32 -2.75
C THR A 132 -18.55 -13.86 -2.32
N MET A 133 -17.55 -13.30 -1.64
CA MET A 133 -17.56 -11.89 -1.24
C MET A 133 -17.51 -10.97 -2.47
N ARG A 134 -18.10 -9.78 -2.36
CA ARG A 134 -17.94 -8.78 -3.42
C ARG A 134 -16.48 -8.28 -3.43
N PRO A 135 -15.97 -7.80 -4.58
CA PRO A 135 -14.55 -7.49 -4.73
C PRO A 135 -13.96 -6.54 -3.68
N TRP A 136 -14.74 -5.56 -3.22
CA TRP A 136 -14.30 -4.64 -2.18
C TRP A 136 -14.09 -5.36 -0.85
N GLU A 137 -15.11 -6.05 -0.33
CA GLU A 137 -14.99 -6.75 0.95
C GLU A 137 -13.93 -7.85 0.93
N GLN A 138 -13.83 -8.58 -0.20
CA GLN A 138 -12.82 -9.61 -0.39
C GLN A 138 -11.39 -9.04 -0.29
N THR A 139 -11.16 -7.88 -0.91
CA THR A 139 -9.84 -7.22 -0.84
C THR A 139 -9.60 -6.66 0.55
N GLN A 140 -10.58 -5.98 1.16
CA GLN A 140 -10.46 -5.45 2.52
C GLN A 140 -10.13 -6.54 3.55
N LEU A 141 -10.74 -7.72 3.43
CA LEU A 141 -10.40 -8.86 4.28
C LEU A 141 -8.93 -9.24 4.09
N ALA A 142 -8.47 -9.37 2.84
CA ALA A 142 -7.07 -9.67 2.55
C ALA A 142 -6.09 -8.61 3.06
N LEU A 143 -6.49 -7.33 3.13
CA LEU A 143 -5.67 -6.27 3.71
C LEU A 143 -5.39 -6.46 5.22
N GLY A 144 -6.19 -7.28 5.91
CA GLY A 144 -5.90 -7.75 7.28
C GLY A 144 -4.56 -8.48 7.40
N THR A 145 -3.98 -8.93 6.29
CA THR A 145 -2.64 -9.52 6.20
C THR A 145 -1.55 -8.64 6.81
N TRP A 146 -1.64 -7.32 6.69
CA TRP A 146 -0.61 -6.43 7.23
C TRP A 146 -0.46 -6.57 8.75
N GLU A 147 -1.57 -6.48 9.47
CA GLU A 147 -1.60 -6.65 10.93
C GLU A 147 -1.31 -8.09 11.34
N ALA A 148 -1.90 -9.06 10.64
CA ALA A 148 -1.72 -10.49 10.95
C ALA A 148 -0.24 -10.91 10.83
N ARG A 149 0.42 -10.54 9.71
CA ARG A 149 1.83 -10.83 9.47
C ARG A 149 2.72 -10.11 10.47
N ALA A 150 2.45 -8.83 10.75
CA ALA A 150 3.19 -8.07 11.74
C ALA A 150 3.07 -8.69 13.14
N LEU A 151 1.90 -9.22 13.51
CA LEU A 151 1.67 -9.85 14.82
C LEU A 151 2.50 -11.13 14.95
N ILE A 152 2.39 -12.01 13.95
CA ILE A 152 3.16 -13.27 13.89
C ILE A 152 4.66 -12.98 14.00
N HIS A 153 5.15 -12.02 13.22
CA HIS A 153 6.58 -11.68 13.21
C HIS A 153 7.03 -11.02 14.51
N THR A 154 6.23 -10.14 15.11
CA THR A 154 6.56 -9.51 16.40
C THR A 154 6.66 -10.55 17.51
N LEU A 155 5.63 -11.39 17.66
CA LEU A 155 5.55 -12.41 18.71
C LEU A 155 6.63 -13.48 18.56
N SER A 156 6.95 -13.89 17.33
CA SER A 156 7.99 -14.90 17.09
C SER A 156 9.38 -14.46 17.52
N LYS A 157 9.68 -13.14 17.60
CA LYS A 157 10.96 -12.65 18.16
C LYS A 157 11.12 -12.97 19.65
N ALA A 158 10.03 -13.24 20.36
CA ALA A 158 10.03 -13.70 21.75
C ALA A 158 9.62 -15.18 21.91
N GLY A 159 9.51 -15.95 20.83
CA GLY A 159 9.04 -17.33 20.87
C GLY A 159 7.56 -17.47 21.25
N LEU A 160 6.77 -16.41 21.09
CA LEU A 160 5.33 -16.42 21.31
C LEU A 160 4.57 -16.70 20.01
N ALA A 161 3.37 -17.23 20.13
CA ALA A 161 2.41 -17.44 19.04
C ALA A 161 1.25 -16.44 19.14
N PRO A 162 0.49 -16.19 18.06
CA PRO A 162 -0.71 -15.35 18.11
C PRO A 162 -1.73 -15.75 19.18
N ALA A 163 -1.78 -17.03 19.58
CA ALA A 163 -2.67 -17.52 20.64
C ALA A 163 -2.21 -17.11 22.07
N ASP A 164 -0.99 -16.62 22.24
CA ASP A 164 -0.46 -16.15 23.53
C ASP A 164 -0.93 -14.74 23.90
N VAL A 165 -1.75 -14.10 23.07
CA VAL A 165 -2.29 -12.75 23.29
C VAL A 165 -3.80 -12.73 23.08
N GLU A 166 -4.49 -11.76 23.69
CA GLU A 166 -5.94 -11.59 23.50
C GLU A 166 -6.21 -10.68 22.30
N TRP A 167 -7.02 -11.11 21.33
CA TRP A 167 -7.35 -10.31 20.15
C TRP A 167 -8.61 -9.48 20.39
N ILE A 168 -8.47 -8.16 20.36
CA ILE A 168 -9.60 -7.24 20.49
C ILE A 168 -9.96 -6.68 19.11
N PRO A 169 -11.17 -6.92 18.58
CA PRO A 169 -11.57 -6.43 17.27
C PRO A 169 -11.75 -4.91 17.29
N VAL A 170 -10.90 -4.20 16.56
CA VAL A 170 -10.93 -2.73 16.42
C VAL A 170 -10.59 -2.35 14.97
N PRO A 171 -11.47 -1.62 14.26
CA PRO A 171 -11.21 -1.22 12.87
C PRO A 171 -10.07 -0.19 12.79
N ASN A 172 -9.39 -0.15 11.64
CA ASN A 172 -8.41 0.89 11.29
C ASN A 172 -8.74 1.44 9.88
N PRO A 173 -8.22 2.62 9.50
CA PRO A 173 -8.69 3.32 8.32
C PRO A 173 -8.25 2.67 7.00
N TRP A 174 -7.22 1.83 6.97
CA TRP A 174 -6.69 1.23 5.74
C TRP A 174 -7.16 -0.21 5.46
N ALA A 175 -7.33 -1.05 6.48
CA ALA A 175 -7.74 -2.45 6.30
C ALA A 175 -9.23 -2.69 6.59
N ALA A 176 -9.92 -1.75 7.25
CA ALA A 176 -11.37 -1.80 7.49
C ALA A 176 -12.12 -0.59 6.90
N HIS A 177 -11.56 0.04 5.86
CA HIS A 177 -12.21 1.14 5.14
C HIS A 177 -13.53 0.69 4.49
N ALA A 178 -14.63 1.32 4.88
CA ALA A 178 -15.93 1.05 4.29
C ALA A 178 -15.97 1.55 2.84
N HIS A 179 -16.53 0.76 1.92
CA HIS A 179 -16.69 1.17 0.52
C HIS A 179 -17.47 2.49 0.39
N GLN A 180 -18.50 2.67 1.23
CA GLN A 180 -19.27 3.92 1.29
C GLN A 180 -18.38 5.12 1.65
N ALA A 181 -17.46 4.97 2.60
CA ALA A 181 -16.58 6.05 3.03
C ALA A 181 -15.64 6.49 1.89
N ALA A 182 -15.09 5.53 1.14
CA ALA A 182 -14.30 5.82 -0.05
C ALA A 182 -15.12 6.61 -1.09
N ARG A 183 -16.38 6.22 -1.33
CA ARG A 183 -17.27 6.87 -2.30
C ARG A 183 -17.74 8.27 -1.91
N THR A 184 -17.70 8.60 -0.62
CA THR A 184 -18.11 9.91 -0.10
C THR A 184 -16.94 10.79 0.30
N SER A 185 -15.69 10.34 0.07
CA SER A 185 -14.49 11.15 0.26
C SER A 185 -14.47 12.35 -0.70
N SER A 186 -13.78 13.42 -0.33
CA SER A 186 -13.60 14.59 -1.21
C SER A 186 -12.79 14.25 -2.45
N SER A 187 -11.82 13.34 -2.33
CA SER A 187 -11.08 12.76 -3.43
C SER A 187 -10.57 11.37 -3.05
N PHE A 188 -10.11 10.61 -4.05
CA PHE A 188 -9.48 9.30 -3.82
C PHE A 188 -7.99 9.42 -3.47
N ALA A 189 -7.51 10.60 -3.05
CA ALA A 189 -6.15 10.80 -2.58
C ALA A 189 -5.98 10.24 -1.15
N PRO A 190 -4.80 9.71 -0.76
CA PRO A 190 -4.59 9.14 0.56
C PRO A 190 -4.92 10.10 1.73
N GLN A 191 -4.60 11.39 1.61
CA GLN A 191 -4.92 12.42 2.61
C GLN A 191 -6.43 12.54 2.92
N ASP A 192 -7.28 12.27 1.93
CA ASP A 192 -8.74 12.40 2.04
C ASP A 192 -9.41 11.07 2.41
N LEU A 193 -8.78 9.94 2.06
CA LEU A 193 -9.23 8.60 2.44
C LEU A 193 -8.88 8.27 3.90
N PHE A 194 -7.74 8.75 4.38
CA PHE A 194 -7.20 8.46 5.71
C PHE A 194 -6.90 9.75 6.50
N PRO A 195 -7.90 10.65 6.66
CA PRO A 195 -7.68 11.92 7.32
C PRO A 195 -7.26 11.69 8.77
N ASP A 196 -6.11 12.26 9.13
CA ASP A 196 -5.55 12.24 10.49
C ASP A 196 -5.48 10.83 11.12
N ALA A 197 -5.03 9.83 10.36
CA ALA A 197 -4.99 8.42 10.79
C ALA A 197 -4.09 8.11 12.01
N ALA A 198 -3.40 9.11 12.56
CA ALA A 198 -2.61 9.02 13.78
C ALA A 198 -3.30 9.64 15.02
N SER A 199 -4.58 10.02 14.93
CA SER A 199 -5.38 10.52 16.05
C SER A 199 -6.50 9.54 16.46
N PRO A 200 -7.00 9.64 17.70
CA PRO A 200 -8.22 8.94 18.13
C PRO A 200 -9.43 9.18 17.22
N GLU A 201 -9.56 10.40 16.66
CA GLU A 201 -10.66 10.80 15.79
C GLU A 201 -10.59 10.12 14.41
N GLY A 202 -9.39 10.05 13.82
CA GLY A 202 -9.17 9.44 12.50
C GLY A 202 -8.95 7.93 12.53
N ASN A 203 -8.62 7.35 13.70
CA ASN A 203 -8.27 5.95 13.82
C ASN A 203 -8.78 5.31 15.13
N ALA A 204 -9.76 4.43 15.00
CA ALA A 204 -10.39 3.75 16.15
C ALA A 204 -9.42 2.86 16.95
N GLN A 205 -8.33 2.37 16.34
CA GLN A 205 -7.27 1.67 17.07
C GLN A 205 -6.50 2.64 17.98
N VAL A 206 -6.17 3.84 17.49
CA VAL A 206 -5.54 4.88 18.31
C VAL A 206 -6.46 5.28 19.47
N ALA A 207 -7.76 5.47 19.21
CA ALA A 207 -8.73 5.72 20.27
C ALA A 207 -8.77 4.58 21.30
N ALA A 208 -8.79 3.32 20.86
CA ALA A 208 -8.78 2.16 21.74
C ALA A 208 -7.53 2.09 22.63
N LEU A 209 -6.38 2.46 22.08
CA LEU A 209 -5.12 2.51 22.81
C LEU A 209 -5.15 3.60 23.88
N VAL A 210 -5.54 4.83 23.51
CA VAL A 210 -5.65 5.98 24.44
C VAL A 210 -6.67 5.72 25.56
N GLU A 211 -7.79 5.07 25.23
CA GLU A 211 -8.82 4.66 26.19
C GLU A 211 -8.43 3.41 27.00
N ARG A 212 -7.25 2.84 26.76
CA ARG A 212 -6.76 1.60 27.41
C ARG A 212 -7.71 0.40 27.27
N ARG A 213 -8.51 0.37 26.21
CA ARG A 213 -9.32 -0.79 25.81
C ARG A 213 -8.44 -1.91 25.24
N VAL A 214 -7.31 -1.53 24.66
CA VAL A 214 -6.25 -2.43 24.19
C VAL A 214 -4.92 -1.96 24.75
N ASP A 215 -3.95 -2.86 24.80
CA ASP A 215 -2.60 -2.60 25.31
C ASP A 215 -1.62 -2.27 24.16
N ALA A 216 -1.84 -2.81 22.96
CA ALA A 216 -1.07 -2.48 21.76
C ALA A 216 -1.92 -2.47 20.48
N ILE A 217 -1.50 -1.70 19.48
CA ILE A 217 -2.13 -1.61 18.14
C ILE A 217 -1.08 -1.64 17.03
N PHE A 218 -1.45 -2.07 15.83
CA PHE A 218 -0.55 -1.98 14.68
C PHE A 218 -0.60 -0.60 14.02
N SER A 219 0.56 -0.08 13.62
CA SER A 219 0.65 1.03 12.67
C SER A 219 1.89 0.87 11.78
N PHE A 220 1.86 1.56 10.64
CA PHE A 220 2.91 1.58 9.63
C PHE A 220 2.89 2.89 8.84
N LEU A 221 3.78 3.03 7.85
CA LEU A 221 3.85 4.20 6.96
C LEU A 221 4.11 5.50 7.76
N PRO A 222 4.03 6.70 7.16
CA PRO A 222 4.16 7.95 7.92
C PRO A 222 3.16 8.10 9.07
N TYR A 223 2.03 7.39 9.05
CA TYR A 223 1.09 7.37 10.19
C TYR A 223 1.70 6.77 11.46
N ALA A 224 2.57 5.76 11.35
CA ALA A 224 3.34 5.24 12.48
C ALA A 224 4.33 6.28 13.02
N ALA A 225 4.99 7.02 12.14
CA ALA A 225 5.92 8.08 12.54
C ALA A 225 5.18 9.23 13.24
N GLU A 226 4.01 9.64 12.74
CA GLU A 226 3.15 10.65 13.38
C GLU A 226 2.77 10.27 14.82
N LEU A 227 2.46 9.00 15.09
CA LEU A 227 2.16 8.53 16.46
C LEU A 227 3.32 8.78 17.42
N GLU A 228 4.57 8.58 16.98
CA GLU A 228 5.76 8.82 17.79
C GLU A 228 6.06 10.31 17.93
N LEU A 229 6.00 11.06 16.83
CA LEU A 229 6.31 12.49 16.79
C LEU A 229 5.34 13.31 17.66
N ARG A 230 4.07 12.90 17.71
CA ARG A 230 3.04 13.50 18.57
C ARG A 230 3.14 13.02 20.03
N GLY A 231 3.95 12.01 20.31
CA GLY A 231 4.04 11.39 21.63
C GLY A 231 2.79 10.58 22.01
N THR A 232 1.92 10.25 21.05
CA THR A 232 0.69 9.47 21.27
C THR A 232 1.00 8.03 21.66
N ALA A 233 1.99 7.43 21.00
CA ALA A 233 2.38 6.05 21.22
C ALA A 233 3.84 5.82 20.85
N ARG A 234 4.44 4.75 21.39
CA ARG A 234 5.79 4.31 21.06
C ARG A 234 5.79 2.89 20.50
N LEU A 235 6.70 2.62 19.59
CA LEU A 235 6.87 1.33 18.94
C LEU A 235 7.56 0.33 19.88
N VAL A 236 7.03 -0.90 19.99
CA VAL A 236 7.63 -1.99 20.79
C VAL A 236 8.84 -2.59 20.05
N LEU A 237 8.66 -2.90 18.77
CA LEU A 237 9.71 -3.43 17.90
C LEU A 237 9.51 -2.86 16.50
N ASP A 238 10.57 -2.27 15.94
CA ASP A 238 10.57 -1.79 14.57
C ASP A 238 10.83 -2.93 13.59
N LEU A 239 9.75 -3.40 12.97
CA LEU A 239 9.82 -4.52 12.03
C LEU A 239 10.55 -4.14 10.73
N SER A 240 10.73 -2.85 10.43
CA SER A 240 11.46 -2.38 9.24
C SER A 240 12.96 -2.77 9.25
N GLN A 241 13.48 -3.13 10.41
CA GLN A 241 14.86 -3.60 10.58
C GLN A 241 15.07 -5.04 10.08
N PHE A 242 13.98 -5.74 9.75
CA PHE A 242 13.98 -7.15 9.38
C PHE A 242 13.44 -7.34 7.95
N PRO A 243 14.27 -7.75 6.96
CA PRO A 243 13.89 -7.82 5.55
C PRO A 243 12.71 -8.76 5.21
N GLU A 244 12.33 -9.67 6.12
CA GLU A 244 11.11 -10.47 6.00
C GLU A 244 9.81 -9.67 6.15
N ASN A 245 9.88 -8.43 6.65
CA ASN A 245 8.74 -7.50 6.78
C ASN A 245 8.67 -6.47 5.65
N ASP A 246 9.62 -6.49 4.71
CA ASP A 246 9.53 -5.64 3.53
C ASP A 246 8.27 -6.01 2.72
N TYR A 247 7.64 -4.99 2.14
CA TYR A 247 6.63 -5.12 1.11
C TYR A 247 7.17 -4.57 -0.22
N VAL A 248 6.44 -4.77 -1.30
CA VAL A 248 6.70 -4.07 -2.56
C VAL A 248 5.45 -3.35 -3.04
N SER A 249 5.64 -2.09 -3.43
CA SER A 249 4.62 -1.37 -4.15
C SER A 249 4.64 -1.81 -5.61
N THR A 250 3.51 -2.32 -6.09
CA THR A 250 3.30 -2.74 -7.47
C THR A 250 2.82 -1.57 -8.31
N TRP A 251 3.46 -1.36 -9.45
CA TRP A 251 2.99 -0.46 -10.49
C TRP A 251 2.28 -1.25 -11.58
N THR A 252 0.96 -1.21 -11.57
CA THR A 252 0.13 -1.91 -12.54
C THR A 252 -0.51 -0.95 -13.54
N VAL A 253 -0.75 -1.49 -14.73
CA VAL A 253 -1.48 -0.83 -15.82
C VAL A 253 -2.52 -1.79 -16.38
N SER A 254 -3.65 -1.28 -16.86
CA SER A 254 -4.64 -2.07 -17.59
C SER A 254 -4.00 -2.82 -18.77
N ARG A 255 -4.28 -4.12 -18.89
CA ARG A 255 -3.78 -4.92 -20.02
C ARG A 255 -4.22 -4.35 -21.37
N GLN A 256 -5.46 -3.86 -21.45
CA GLN A 256 -6.00 -3.26 -22.67
C GLN A 256 -5.14 -2.07 -23.15
N LEU A 257 -4.68 -1.20 -22.25
CA LEU A 257 -3.81 -0.08 -22.62
C LEU A 257 -2.44 -0.55 -23.14
N VAL A 258 -1.88 -1.63 -22.57
CA VAL A 258 -0.63 -2.25 -23.05
C VAL A 258 -0.79 -2.79 -24.48
N GLU A 259 -1.94 -3.37 -24.80
CA GLU A 259 -2.20 -3.99 -26.11
C GLU A 259 -2.60 -2.97 -27.18
N GLU A 260 -3.39 -1.96 -26.81
CA GLU A 260 -3.98 -1.00 -27.77
C GLU A 260 -3.14 0.27 -27.95
N GLU A 261 -2.45 0.75 -26.90
CA GLU A 261 -1.66 1.99 -26.92
C GLU A 261 -0.31 1.83 -26.19
N PRO A 262 0.54 0.86 -26.58
CA PRO A 262 1.83 0.59 -25.93
C PRO A 262 2.77 1.80 -25.92
N GLU A 263 2.65 2.71 -26.89
CA GLU A 263 3.41 3.96 -26.91
C GLU A 263 3.07 4.89 -25.75
N VAL A 264 1.80 4.91 -25.32
CA VAL A 264 1.35 5.69 -24.17
C VAL A 264 1.96 5.11 -22.90
N VAL A 265 1.92 3.79 -22.73
CA VAL A 265 2.57 3.10 -21.61
C VAL A 265 4.06 3.40 -21.58
N GLN A 266 4.74 3.29 -22.73
CA GLN A 266 6.17 3.55 -22.83
C GLN A 266 6.54 5.00 -22.43
N MET A 267 5.76 6.00 -22.85
CA MET A 267 6.00 7.40 -22.47
C MET A 267 5.82 7.64 -20.97
N VAL A 268 4.79 7.03 -20.36
CA VAL A 268 4.56 7.12 -18.91
C VAL A 268 5.71 6.45 -18.13
N VAL A 269 6.16 5.28 -18.57
CA VAL A 269 7.29 4.56 -17.94
C VAL A 269 8.60 5.34 -18.06
N GLN A 270 8.86 5.98 -19.20
CA GLN A 270 10.02 6.87 -19.36
C GLN A 270 9.97 8.04 -18.38
N LEU A 271 8.83 8.72 -18.26
CA LEU A 271 8.68 9.82 -17.31
C LEU A 271 8.85 9.38 -15.86
N ALA A 272 8.35 8.20 -15.48
CA ALA A 272 8.56 7.69 -14.13
C ALA A 272 10.04 7.37 -13.84
N VAL A 273 10.78 6.85 -14.81
CA VAL A 273 12.24 6.65 -14.68
C VAL A 273 12.96 8.00 -14.57
N GLU A 274 12.60 8.98 -15.40
CA GLU A 274 13.14 10.36 -15.33
C GLU A 274 12.86 10.99 -13.96
N ALA A 275 11.63 10.88 -13.45
CA ALA A 275 11.22 11.39 -12.15
C ALA A 275 11.94 10.69 -10.99
N GLY A 276 12.12 9.36 -11.07
CA GLY A 276 12.91 8.61 -10.09
C GLY A 276 14.38 9.00 -10.06
N ARG A 277 14.99 9.32 -11.22
CA ARG A 277 16.36 9.85 -11.28
C ARG A 277 16.45 11.28 -10.76
N TRP A 278 15.47 12.12 -11.07
CA TRP A 278 15.37 13.48 -10.54
C TRP A 278 15.31 13.49 -9.01
N ALA A 279 14.54 12.57 -8.42
CA ALA A 279 14.37 12.44 -6.97
C ALA A 279 15.70 12.32 -6.19
N MET A 280 16.68 11.63 -6.75
CA MET A 280 18.02 11.43 -6.15
C MET A 280 18.77 12.75 -5.87
N SER A 281 18.42 13.83 -6.58
CA SER A 281 19.05 15.15 -6.44
C SER A 281 18.13 16.22 -5.86
N HIS A 282 16.89 15.85 -5.52
CA HIS A 282 15.85 16.75 -5.00
C HIS A 282 15.14 16.15 -3.77
N PRO A 283 15.89 15.72 -2.74
CA PRO A 283 15.30 15.05 -1.58
C PRO A 283 14.19 15.87 -0.92
N ASP A 284 14.40 17.18 -0.71
CA ASP A 284 13.44 18.04 -0.02
C ASP A 284 12.09 18.13 -0.75
N ASP A 285 12.12 18.32 -2.07
CA ASP A 285 10.91 18.34 -2.91
C ASP A 285 10.17 16.99 -2.85
N VAL A 286 10.93 15.88 -2.91
CA VAL A 286 10.36 14.52 -2.83
C VAL A 286 9.67 14.31 -1.49
N GLY A 287 10.30 14.73 -0.39
CA GLY A 287 9.72 14.67 0.95
C GLY A 287 8.42 15.48 1.06
N ALA A 288 8.42 16.71 0.54
CA ALA A 288 7.25 17.59 0.54
C ALA A 288 6.08 17.02 -0.28
N ILE A 289 6.34 16.54 -1.50
CA ILE A 289 5.32 15.94 -2.38
C ILE A 289 4.64 14.75 -1.69
N HIS A 290 5.42 13.87 -1.07
CA HIS A 290 4.85 12.71 -0.38
C HIS A 290 4.10 13.14 0.90
N ALA A 291 4.60 14.12 1.64
CA ALA A 291 3.95 14.62 2.85
C ALA A 291 2.57 15.23 2.55
N GLU A 292 2.50 16.05 1.50
CA GLU A 292 1.25 16.66 1.03
C GLU A 292 0.25 15.57 0.64
N ASN A 293 0.59 14.69 -0.31
CA ASN A 293 -0.31 13.61 -0.78
C ASN A 293 -0.85 12.69 0.34
N LEU A 294 -0.11 12.58 1.45
CA LEU A 294 -0.48 11.74 2.60
C LEU A 294 -1.21 12.49 3.72
N GLY A 295 -1.18 13.83 3.72
CA GLY A 295 -1.71 14.65 4.81
C GLY A 295 -0.93 14.50 6.12
N VAL A 296 0.40 14.35 6.03
CA VAL A 296 1.31 14.15 7.19
C VAL A 296 2.46 15.15 7.16
N SER A 297 3.26 15.21 8.23
CA SER A 297 4.47 16.03 8.26
C SER A 297 5.59 15.44 7.37
N VAL A 298 6.42 16.34 6.83
CA VAL A 298 7.64 15.93 6.09
C VAL A 298 8.57 15.09 6.97
N GLU A 299 8.65 15.41 8.26
CA GLU A 299 9.42 14.63 9.23
C GLU A 299 8.89 13.19 9.36
N ALA A 300 7.56 13.01 9.37
CA ALA A 300 6.96 11.67 9.39
C ALA A 300 7.30 10.86 8.14
N VAL A 301 7.35 11.48 6.96
CA VAL A 301 7.78 10.83 5.70
C VAL A 301 9.20 10.31 5.81
N TRP A 302 10.14 11.16 6.22
CA TRP A 302 11.55 10.77 6.36
C TRP A 302 11.78 9.72 7.44
N ARG A 303 11.08 9.82 8.57
CA ARG A 303 11.15 8.83 9.65
C ARG A 303 10.56 7.49 9.24
N ALA A 304 9.51 7.48 8.43
CA ALA A 304 8.85 6.26 8.00
C ALA A 304 9.58 5.55 6.86
N PHE A 305 9.87 6.24 5.77
CA PHE A 305 10.47 5.63 4.58
C PHE A 305 12.00 5.55 4.65
N GLY A 306 12.61 6.27 5.61
CA GLY A 306 14.05 6.27 5.84
C GLY A 306 14.81 7.32 5.03
N PRO A 307 16.06 7.66 5.42
CA PRO A 307 16.79 8.80 4.85
C PRO A 307 17.14 8.66 3.36
N HIS A 308 17.12 7.45 2.82
CA HIS A 308 17.52 7.15 1.43
C HIS A 308 16.34 6.77 0.53
N PHE A 309 15.08 6.94 0.97
CA PHE A 309 13.93 6.48 0.18
C PHE A 309 13.84 7.19 -1.19
N HIS A 310 14.20 8.47 -1.24
CA HIS A 310 14.23 9.29 -2.46
C HIS A 310 15.22 8.75 -3.51
N GLU A 311 16.24 7.98 -3.10
CA GLU A 311 17.21 7.36 -3.99
C GLU A 311 16.69 6.07 -4.65
N GLN A 312 15.55 5.54 -4.19
CA GLN A 312 15.03 4.22 -4.55
C GLN A 312 13.72 4.30 -5.35
N LEU A 313 13.39 5.47 -5.91
CA LEU A 313 12.11 5.71 -6.58
C LEU A 313 12.08 5.30 -8.06
N VAL A 314 13.24 5.06 -8.69
CA VAL A 314 13.25 4.45 -10.04
C VAL A 314 12.65 3.04 -9.93
N PRO A 315 11.54 2.73 -10.63
CA PRO A 315 10.93 1.41 -10.55
C PRO A 315 11.92 0.31 -11.00
N ARG A 316 11.82 -0.87 -10.40
CA ARG A 316 12.68 -2.03 -10.69
C ARG A 316 11.86 -3.30 -10.89
N LEU A 317 12.47 -4.28 -11.56
CA LEU A 317 11.95 -5.64 -11.73
C LEU A 317 13.10 -6.64 -11.48
N ASP A 318 13.98 -6.32 -10.54
CA ASP A 318 15.07 -7.22 -10.17
C ASP A 318 14.56 -8.41 -9.32
N PRO A 319 15.29 -9.54 -9.33
CA PRO A 319 14.86 -10.76 -8.66
C PRO A 319 14.55 -10.61 -7.17
N GLU A 320 15.20 -9.66 -6.48
CA GLU A 320 15.01 -9.44 -5.04
C GLU A 320 13.62 -8.84 -4.74
N LEU A 321 13.17 -7.87 -5.56
CA LEU A 321 11.82 -7.32 -5.41
C LEU A 321 10.74 -8.31 -5.85
N ILE A 322 10.99 -9.08 -6.91
CA ILE A 322 10.07 -10.14 -7.34
C ILE A 322 9.93 -11.21 -6.26
N ALA A 323 11.03 -11.62 -5.61
CA ALA A 323 10.97 -12.55 -4.48
C ALA A 323 10.24 -11.96 -3.26
N THR A 324 10.24 -10.63 -3.09
CA THR A 324 9.45 -9.97 -2.04
C THR A 324 7.96 -9.98 -2.36
N LEU A 325 7.58 -9.75 -3.63
CA LEU A 325 6.20 -9.92 -4.09
C LEU A 325 5.72 -11.36 -3.87
N ASP A 326 6.55 -12.34 -4.24
CA ASP A 326 6.23 -13.76 -4.11
C ASP A 326 6.10 -14.20 -2.65
N ARG A 327 6.88 -13.63 -1.73
CA ARG A 327 6.68 -13.85 -0.27
C ARG A 327 5.32 -13.34 0.21
N THR A 328 4.86 -12.18 -0.28
CA THR A 328 3.50 -11.71 0.05
C THR A 328 2.46 -12.68 -0.50
N GLN A 329 2.61 -13.12 -1.75
CA GLN A 329 1.75 -14.14 -2.35
C GLN A 329 1.74 -15.47 -1.57
N ALA A 330 2.89 -15.97 -1.13
CA ALA A 330 3.00 -17.18 -0.33
C ALA A 330 2.24 -17.06 0.99
N PHE A 331 2.30 -15.91 1.66
CA PHE A 331 1.49 -15.66 2.84
C PHE A 331 -0.02 -15.71 2.53
N LEU A 332 -0.45 -15.08 1.42
CA LEU A 332 -1.85 -15.10 1.00
C LEU A 332 -2.33 -16.53 0.70
N LEU A 333 -1.51 -17.35 0.06
CA LEU A 333 -1.79 -18.77 -0.20
C LEU A 333 -1.91 -19.58 1.10
N GLU A 334 -0.97 -19.42 2.03
CA GLU A 334 -0.96 -20.14 3.31
C GLU A 334 -2.22 -19.84 4.14
N HIS A 335 -2.77 -18.63 4.00
CA HIS A 335 -3.95 -18.16 4.73
C HIS A 335 -5.25 -18.25 3.91
N ASN A 336 -5.27 -19.01 2.81
CA ASN A 336 -6.44 -19.27 1.95
C ASN A 336 -7.03 -18.01 1.28
N LEU A 337 -6.29 -16.90 1.22
CA LEU A 337 -6.70 -15.65 0.56
C LEU A 337 -6.48 -15.71 -0.96
N LEU A 338 -5.58 -16.58 -1.41
CA LEU A 338 -5.42 -16.94 -2.82
C LEU A 338 -5.70 -18.44 -2.98
N PRO A 339 -6.50 -18.86 -3.98
CA PRO A 339 -6.68 -20.28 -4.30
C PRO A 339 -5.48 -20.86 -5.04
N GLN A 340 -4.74 -20.02 -5.77
CA GLN A 340 -3.56 -20.38 -6.55
C GLN A 340 -2.63 -19.18 -6.68
N ALA A 341 -1.34 -19.44 -6.94
CA ALA A 341 -0.38 -18.39 -7.21
C ALA A 341 -0.72 -17.68 -8.54
N VAL A 342 -0.47 -16.37 -8.59
CA VAL A 342 -0.35 -15.59 -9.80
C VAL A 342 0.99 -15.97 -10.46
N GLU A 343 0.94 -16.31 -11.74
CA GLU A 343 2.11 -16.53 -12.57
C GLU A 343 2.85 -15.21 -12.80
N LEU A 344 3.79 -14.87 -11.91
CA LEU A 344 4.45 -13.55 -11.90
C LEU A 344 5.19 -13.26 -13.21
N ASP A 345 5.84 -14.27 -13.80
CA ASP A 345 6.56 -14.13 -15.07
C ASP A 345 5.64 -13.76 -16.25
N GLU A 346 4.39 -14.25 -16.24
CA GLU A 346 3.38 -13.89 -17.25
C GLU A 346 2.72 -12.53 -16.97
N TRP A 347 2.62 -12.16 -15.69
CA TRP A 347 2.00 -10.90 -15.29
C TRP A 347 2.95 -9.70 -15.48
N ILE A 348 4.25 -9.91 -15.30
CA ILE A 348 5.29 -8.89 -15.48
C ILE A 348 5.43 -8.54 -16.97
N GLU A 349 5.42 -7.25 -17.28
CA GLU A 349 5.70 -6.71 -18.61
C GLU A 349 7.00 -5.91 -18.58
N PRO A 350 8.17 -6.57 -18.70
CA PRO A 350 9.45 -5.94 -18.41
C PRO A 350 9.94 -5.02 -19.53
N GLY A 351 9.41 -5.17 -20.76
CA GLY A 351 9.90 -4.49 -21.96
C GLY A 351 9.89 -2.96 -21.84
N PHE A 352 8.83 -2.40 -21.24
CA PHE A 352 8.69 -0.96 -21.07
C PHE A 352 9.77 -0.37 -20.14
N LEU A 353 9.98 -1.02 -18.99
CA LEU A 353 10.94 -0.56 -17.99
C LEU A 353 12.37 -0.77 -18.48
N GLN A 354 12.68 -1.93 -19.06
CA GLN A 354 14.00 -2.21 -19.64
C GLN A 354 14.40 -1.22 -20.74
N SER A 355 13.42 -0.79 -21.56
CA SER A 355 13.65 0.23 -22.58
C SER A 355 13.89 1.61 -21.94
N ALA A 356 13.08 1.98 -20.95
CA ALA A 356 13.18 3.29 -20.29
C ALA A 356 14.48 3.49 -19.50
N VAL A 357 15.00 2.47 -18.83
CA VAL A 357 16.25 2.59 -18.04
C VAL A 357 17.52 2.67 -18.89
N ARG A 358 17.46 2.28 -20.16
CA ARG A 358 18.58 2.36 -21.12
C ARG A 358 18.71 3.72 -21.78
N CYS A 359 17.61 4.47 -21.84
CA CYS A 359 17.58 5.88 -22.22
C CYS A 359 18.10 6.74 -21.07
#